data_AF-A0A4V1UNM2-F1
#
_entry.id   AF-A0A4V1UNM2-F1
#
_cell.length_a   1.000
_cell.length_b   1.000
_cell.length_c   1.000
_cell.angle_alpha   90.00
_cell.angle_beta   90.00
_cell.angle_gamma   90.00
#
_symmetry.space_group_name_H-M   'P 1'
#
loop_
_entity.id
_entity.type
_entity.pdbx_description
1 polymer ?
#
loop_
_entity_poly.entity_id
_entity_poly.type
_entity_poly.pdbx_seq_one_letter_code
_entity_poly.pdbx_strand_id
1 'polypeptide(L)'
;AVGVLSQGAQLNKDNPASGIFLFAAGEFGLRVFGIVLWSAAISSVVGASYTSVSFIKTFHPILQKQERWCISVFIILTTVIFVWIGRPAQLLLFAGAINGIILPVALSIMLIAATKNRIMKGYRHPIWLQVAGWLVVAAMSWMGIAIIEETWRNLFA
;
A
#
# COMPACT_ATOMS: atom_id res chain seq x y z
N ALA A 1 17.46 2.25 -10.36
CA ALA A 1 17.07 3.60 -10.81
C ALA A 1 18.25 4.58 -10.73
N VAL A 2 18.79 4.87 -9.53
CA VAL A 2 19.88 5.85 -9.34
C VAL A 2 21.09 5.60 -10.25
N GLY A 3 21.57 4.35 -10.35
CA GLY A 3 22.73 4.02 -11.19
C GLY A 3 22.52 4.20 -12.71
N VAL A 4 21.26 4.12 -13.17
CA VAL A 4 20.90 4.29 -14.59
C VAL A 4 20.73 5.78 -14.92
N LEU A 5 20.17 6.56 -13.97
CA LEU A 5 20.07 8.01 -14.06
C LEU A 5 21.44 8.68 -14.04
N SER A 6 22.38 8.19 -13.22
CA SER A 6 23.77 8.69 -13.21
C SER A 6 24.53 8.40 -14.50
N GLN A 7 24.07 7.44 -15.32
CA GLN A 7 24.64 7.12 -16.63
C GLN A 7 23.96 7.87 -17.79
N GLY A 8 23.08 8.84 -17.50
CA GLY A 8 22.47 9.71 -18.51
C GLY A 8 21.17 9.19 -19.11
N ALA A 9 20.50 8.22 -18.47
CA ALA A 9 19.19 7.77 -18.93
C ALA A 9 18.16 8.91 -18.89
N GLN A 10 17.55 9.20 -20.05
CA GLN A 10 16.43 10.13 -20.13
C GLN A 10 15.14 9.39 -19.75
N LEU A 11 14.49 9.82 -18.66
CA LEU A 11 13.22 9.26 -18.22
C LEU A 11 12.13 9.67 -19.21
N ASN A 12 11.43 8.67 -19.75
CA ASN A 12 10.18 8.91 -20.46
C ASN A 12 9.16 9.48 -19.45
N LYS A 13 8.50 10.59 -19.81
CA LYS A 13 7.52 11.28 -18.95
C LYS A 13 6.27 10.45 -18.69
N ASP A 14 5.87 9.60 -19.64
CA ASP A 14 4.64 8.81 -19.53
C ASP A 14 4.82 7.56 -18.67
N ASN A 15 6.01 6.96 -18.69
CA ASN A 15 6.33 5.79 -17.86
C ASN A 15 7.82 5.77 -17.49
N PRO A 16 8.23 6.51 -16.45
CA PRO A 16 9.64 6.64 -16.07
C PRO A 16 10.24 5.30 -15.63
N ALA A 17 9.44 4.40 -15.03
CA ALA A 17 9.90 3.08 -14.63
C ALA A 17 10.30 2.23 -15.84
N SER A 18 9.45 2.16 -16.88
CA SER A 18 9.76 1.40 -18.09
C SER A 18 11.02 1.91 -18.81
N GLY A 19 11.25 3.23 -18.82
CA GLY A 19 12.42 3.86 -19.43
C GLY A 19 13.73 3.44 -18.76
N ILE A 20 13.72 3.22 -17.44
CA ILE A 20 14.90 2.72 -16.72
C ILE A 20 15.26 1.31 -17.16
N PHE A 21 14.28 0.42 -17.30
CA PHE A 21 14.51 -0.96 -17.74
C PHE A 21 14.90 -1.03 -19.22
N LEU A 22 14.30 -0.19 -20.07
CA LEU A 22 14.67 -0.08 -21.47
C LEU A 22 16.10 0.41 -21.65
N PHE A 23 16.53 1.43 -20.89
CA PHE A 23 17.90 1.92 -20.97
C PHE A 23 18.91 0.88 -20.47
N ALA A 24 18.56 0.12 -19.42
CA ALA A 24 19.47 -0.85 -18.82
C ALA A 24 19.68 -2.11 -19.67
N ALA A 25 18.65 -2.59 -20.39
CA ALA A 25 18.70 -3.89 -21.07
C ALA A 25 17.90 -3.95 -22.39
N GLY A 26 17.55 -2.81 -22.98
CA GLY A 26 16.80 -2.73 -24.23
C GLY A 26 15.41 -3.39 -24.13
N GLU A 27 14.95 -3.99 -25.23
CA GLU A 27 13.69 -4.74 -25.30
C GLU A 27 13.55 -5.83 -24.25
N PHE A 28 14.65 -6.51 -23.91
CA PHE A 28 14.64 -7.55 -22.89
C PHE A 28 14.28 -6.96 -21.52
N GLY A 29 14.83 -5.79 -21.18
CA GLY A 29 14.49 -5.07 -19.96
C GLY A 29 13.01 -4.70 -19.88
N LEU A 30 12.40 -4.27 -20.99
CA LEU A 30 10.96 -3.98 -21.04
C LEU A 30 10.10 -5.21 -20.75
N ARG A 31 10.46 -6.38 -21.29
CA ARG A 31 9.73 -7.63 -21.03
C ARG A 31 9.84 -8.05 -19.56
N VAL A 32 11.04 -7.94 -18.99
CA VAL A 32 11.27 -8.21 -17.56
C VAL A 32 10.46 -7.25 -16.69
N PHE A 33 10.45 -5.96 -17.01
CA PHE A 33 9.62 -4.97 -16.31
C PHE A 33 8.14 -5.36 -16.31
N GLY A 34 7.60 -5.79 -17.46
CA GLY A 34 6.23 -6.27 -17.56
C GLY A 34 5.93 -7.46 -16.64
N ILE A 35 6.82 -8.46 -16.61
CA ILE A 35 6.68 -9.65 -15.75
C ILE A 35 6.70 -9.25 -14.26
N VAL A 36 7.62 -8.36 -13.87
CA VAL A 36 7.75 -7.87 -12.50
C VAL A 36 6.51 -7.09 -12.09
N LEU A 37 6.04 -6.17 -12.93
CA LEU A 37 4.84 -5.38 -12.67
C LEU A 37 3.60 -6.27 -12.55
N TRP A 38 3.46 -7.26 -13.43
CA TRP A 38 2.36 -8.23 -13.40
C TRP A 38 2.38 -9.07 -12.11
N SER A 39 3.55 -9.57 -11.73
CA SER A 39 3.73 -10.36 -10.51
C SER A 39 3.43 -9.54 -9.25
N ALA A 40 3.89 -8.29 -9.19
CA ALA A 40 3.63 -7.37 -8.09
C ALA A 40 2.15 -6.98 -7.98
N ALA A 41 1.46 -6.82 -9.12
CA ALA A 41 0.04 -6.52 -9.13
C ALA A 41 -0.78 -7.69 -8.54
N ILE A 42 -0.48 -8.93 -8.93
CA ILE A 42 -1.20 -10.12 -8.42
C ILE A 42 -1.01 -10.28 -6.91
N SER A 43 0.23 -10.19 -6.42
CA SER A 43 0.50 -10.35 -4.99
C SER A 43 -0.17 -9.26 -4.15
N SER A 44 -0.21 -8.03 -4.67
CA SER A 44 -0.90 -6.90 -4.02
C SER A 44 -2.41 -7.09 -3.96
N VAL A 45 -3.06 -7.46 -5.08
CA VAL A 45 -4.50 -7.69 -5.14
C VAL A 45 -4.94 -8.82 -4.20
N VAL A 46 -4.20 -9.92 -4.17
CA VAL A 46 -4.49 -11.05 -3.28
C VAL A 46 -4.27 -10.66 -1.82
N GLY A 47 -3.17 -9.96 -1.49
CA GLY A 47 -2.87 -9.52 -0.12
C GLY A 47 -3.88 -8.52 0.42
N ALA A 48 -4.28 -7.53 -0.39
CA ALA A 48 -5.31 -6.56 -0.03
C ALA A 48 -6.65 -7.25 0.23
N SER A 49 -7.04 -8.18 -0.64
CA SER A 49 -8.30 -8.91 -0.51
C SER A 49 -8.34 -9.79 0.74
N TYR A 50 -7.23 -10.48 1.06
CA TYR A 50 -7.13 -11.27 2.28
C TYR A 50 -7.26 -10.41 3.54
N THR A 51 -6.59 -9.25 3.56
CA THR A 51 -6.65 -8.30 4.68
C THR A 51 -8.07 -7.77 4.86
N SER A 52 -8.74 -7.34 3.78
CA SER A 52 -10.12 -6.86 3.81
C SER A 52 -11.10 -7.93 4.28
N VAL A 53 -11.03 -9.14 3.72
CA VAL A 53 -11.91 -10.26 4.13
C VAL A 53 -11.65 -10.67 5.58
N SER A 54 -10.40 -10.59 6.05
CA SER A 54 -10.05 -10.88 7.44
C SER A 54 -10.69 -9.90 8.42
N PHE A 55 -10.85 -8.63 8.05
CA PHE A 55 -11.62 -7.67 8.85
C PHE A 55 -13.11 -8.02 8.86
N ILE A 56 -13.70 -8.30 7.71
CA ILE A 56 -15.14 -8.56 7.58
C ILE A 56 -15.53 -9.87 8.29
N LYS A 57 -14.73 -10.93 8.18
CA LYS A 57 -15.03 -12.24 8.80
C LYS A 57 -15.06 -12.18 10.33
N THR A 58 -14.36 -11.21 10.93
CA THR A 58 -14.35 -11.00 12.39
C THR A 58 -15.73 -10.57 12.91
N PHE A 59 -16.59 -10.01 12.06
CA PHE A 59 -17.94 -9.57 12.43
C PHE A 59 -19.01 -10.66 12.30
N HIS A 60 -18.82 -11.72 11.50
CA HIS A 60 -19.84 -12.76 11.33
C HIS A 60 -19.25 -14.18 11.07
N PRO A 61 -19.62 -15.20 11.86
CA PRO A 61 -19.06 -16.56 11.74
C PRO A 61 -19.42 -17.33 10.46
N ILE A 62 -20.42 -16.87 9.69
CA ILE A 62 -20.82 -17.49 8.42
C ILE A 62 -19.76 -17.22 7.34
N LEU A 63 -19.16 -16.03 7.38
CA LEU A 63 -18.11 -15.62 6.44
C LEU A 63 -16.78 -16.34 6.69
N GLN A 64 -16.58 -16.88 7.90
CA GLN A 64 -15.40 -17.66 8.25
C GLN A 64 -15.36 -19.03 7.56
N LYS A 65 -16.52 -19.65 7.28
CA LYS A 65 -16.59 -20.97 6.65
C LYS A 65 -16.32 -20.93 5.13
N GLN A 66 -16.49 -19.79 4.48
CA GLN A 66 -16.39 -19.62 3.02
C GLN A 66 -15.36 -18.55 2.61
N GLU A 67 -14.27 -18.40 3.40
CA GLU A 67 -13.25 -17.35 3.22
C GLU A 67 -12.69 -17.29 1.79
N ARG A 68 -12.38 -18.45 1.18
CA ARG A 68 -11.87 -18.52 -0.20
C ARG A 68 -12.86 -17.91 -1.21
N TRP A 69 -14.16 -18.19 -1.02
CA TRP A 69 -15.21 -17.70 -1.90
C TRP A 69 -15.42 -16.20 -1.71
N CYS A 70 -15.39 -15.72 -0.46
CA CYS A 70 -15.44 -14.29 -0.16
C CYS A 70 -14.29 -13.51 -0.80
N ILE A 71 -13.06 -14.03 -0.76
CA ILE A 71 -11.90 -13.40 -1.42
C ILE A 71 -12.11 -13.32 -2.92
N SER A 72 -12.50 -14.43 -3.57
CA SER A 72 -12.74 -14.44 -5.01
C SER A 72 -13.84 -13.46 -5.44
N VAL A 73 -14.97 -13.42 -4.73
CA VAL A 73 -16.05 -12.47 -5.01
C VAL A 73 -15.59 -11.04 -4.80
N PHE A 74 -14.82 -10.76 -3.75
CA PHE A 74 -14.29 -9.43 -3.47
C PHE A 74 -13.38 -8.94 -4.60
N ILE A 75 -12.49 -9.79 -5.13
CA ILE A 75 -11.61 -9.43 -6.26
C ILE A 75 -12.44 -9.12 -7.50
N ILE A 76 -13.40 -9.99 -7.85
CA ILE A 76 -14.24 -9.80 -9.04
C ILE A 76 -15.04 -8.50 -8.92
N LEU A 77 -15.68 -8.28 -7.78
CA LEU A 77 -16.52 -7.10 -7.53
C LEU A 77 -15.70 -5.80 -7.57
N THR A 78 -14.55 -5.76 -6.90
CA THR A 78 -13.67 -4.58 -6.92
C THR A 78 -13.10 -4.31 -8.31
N THR A 79 -12.77 -5.36 -9.08
CA THR A 79 -12.32 -5.23 -10.46
C THR A 79 -13.41 -4.64 -11.36
N VAL A 80 -14.65 -5.12 -11.24
CA VAL A 80 -15.80 -4.59 -12.00
C VAL A 80 -16.01 -3.11 -11.68
N ILE A 81 -16.02 -2.74 -10.39
CA ILE A 81 -16.17 -1.34 -9.97
C ILE A 81 -15.02 -0.47 -10.52
N PHE A 82 -13.79 -0.97 -10.47
CA PHE A 82 -12.62 -0.26 -10.99
C PHE A 82 -12.75 0.04 -12.49
N VAL A 83 -13.12 -0.96 -13.29
CA VAL A 83 -13.34 -0.80 -14.74
C VAL A 83 -14.49 0.17 -15.02
N TRP A 84 -15.55 0.14 -14.20
CA TRP A 84 -16.71 1.00 -14.39
C TRP A 84 -16.44 2.48 -14.09
N ILE A 85 -15.63 2.78 -13.06
CA ILE A 85 -15.27 4.16 -12.69
C ILE A 85 -14.32 4.79 -13.72
N GLY A 86 -13.34 4.04 -14.23
CA GLY A 86 -12.44 4.50 -15.30
C GLY A 86 -11.49 5.66 -14.92
N ARG A 87 -11.31 5.97 -13.63
CA ARG A 87 -10.46 7.08 -13.15
C ARG A 87 -9.32 6.62 -12.23
N PRO A 88 -8.30 5.92 -12.77
CA PRO A 88 -7.25 5.29 -11.97
C PRO A 88 -6.41 6.30 -11.17
N ALA A 89 -6.09 7.47 -11.75
CA ALA A 89 -5.27 8.48 -11.08
C ALA A 89 -5.96 9.05 -9.82
N GLN A 90 -7.27 9.32 -9.89
CA GLN A 90 -8.04 9.80 -8.75
C GLN A 90 -8.14 8.71 -7.67
N LEU A 91 -8.41 7.45 -8.06
CA LEU A 91 -8.44 6.33 -7.13
C LEU A 91 -7.09 6.13 -6.41
N LEU A 92 -5.97 6.31 -7.11
CA LEU A 92 -4.63 6.25 -6.51
C LEU A 92 -4.39 7.39 -5.52
N LEU A 93 -4.81 8.61 -5.84
CA LEU A 93 -4.70 9.76 -4.92
C LEU A 93 -5.54 9.54 -3.66
N PHE A 94 -6.80 9.12 -3.81
CA PHE A 94 -7.68 8.81 -2.69
C PHE A 94 -7.14 7.67 -1.83
N ALA A 95 -6.65 6.59 -2.44
CA ALA A 95 -6.02 5.49 -1.73
C ALA A 95 -4.77 5.96 -0.96
N GLY A 96 -3.97 6.84 -1.55
CA GLY A 96 -2.82 7.47 -0.89
C GLY A 96 -3.22 8.29 0.33
N ALA A 97 -4.24 9.15 0.21
CA ALA A 97 -4.75 9.96 1.32
C ALA A 97 -5.29 9.10 2.46
N ILE A 98 -6.10 8.07 2.16
CA ILE A 98 -6.63 7.14 3.16
C ILE A 98 -5.47 6.39 3.84
N ASN A 99 -4.49 5.91 3.07
CA ASN A 99 -3.33 5.20 3.62
C ASN A 99 -2.45 6.09 4.50
N GLY A 100 -2.28 7.36 4.12
CA GLY A 100 -1.55 8.35 4.92
C GLY A 100 -2.13 8.56 6.32
N ILE A 101 -3.45 8.38 6.48
CA ILE A 101 -4.13 8.47 7.79
C ILE A 101 -4.13 7.12 8.51
N ILE A 102 -4.44 6.02 7.81
CA ILE A 102 -4.68 4.73 8.45
C ILE A 102 -3.41 4.14 9.07
N LEU A 103 -2.27 4.33 8.42
CA LEU A 103 -0.98 3.76 8.83
C LEU A 103 -0.49 4.29 10.19
N PRO A 104 -0.38 5.61 10.44
CA PRO A 104 0.04 6.12 11.74
C PRO A 104 -0.96 5.76 12.85
N VAL A 105 -2.26 5.72 12.55
CA VAL A 105 -3.28 5.31 13.53
C VAL A 105 -3.13 3.84 13.92
N ALA A 106 -3.04 2.95 12.93
CA ALA A 106 -2.88 1.51 13.18
C ALA A 106 -1.57 1.22 13.94
N LEU A 107 -0.46 1.83 13.54
CA LEU A 107 0.84 1.65 14.19
C LEU A 107 0.82 2.19 15.63
N SER A 108 0.19 3.34 15.89
CA SER A 108 0.03 3.89 17.24
C SER A 108 -0.73 2.94 18.16
N ILE A 109 -1.85 2.37 17.67
CA ILE A 109 -2.63 1.39 18.42
C ILE A 109 -1.79 0.14 18.72
N MET A 110 -1.04 -0.36 17.72
CA MET A 110 -0.15 -1.49 17.91
C MET A 110 0.95 -1.22 18.93
N LEU A 111 1.58 -0.05 18.91
CA LEU A 111 2.60 0.31 19.90
C LEU A 111 2.03 0.37 21.32
N ILE A 112 0.85 0.98 21.49
CA ILE A 112 0.18 1.02 22.79
C ILE A 112 -0.17 -0.39 23.26
N ALA A 113 -0.67 -1.25 22.36
CA ALA A 113 -0.97 -2.65 22.67
C ALA A 113 0.28 -3.45 23.04
N ALA A 114 1.41 -3.20 22.37
CA ALA A 114 2.70 -3.85 22.62
C ALA A 114 3.29 -3.51 24.00
N THR A 115 2.86 -2.41 24.63
CA THR A 115 3.27 -2.05 26.00
C THR A 115 2.36 -2.69 27.07
N LYS A 116 1.22 -3.29 26.69
CA LYS A 116 0.28 -3.90 27.65
C LYS A 116 0.68 -5.33 28.00
N ASN A 117 1.14 -5.53 29.24
CA ASN A 117 1.51 -6.86 29.78
C ASN A 117 0.41 -7.93 29.63
N ARG A 118 -0.88 -7.54 29.71
CA ARG A 118 -2.03 -8.45 29.52
C ARG A 118 -2.03 -9.11 28.15
N ILE A 119 -1.61 -8.39 27.10
CA ILE A 119 -1.61 -8.86 25.72
C ILE A 119 -0.29 -9.61 25.44
N MET A 120 0.82 -9.08 25.96
CA MET A 120 2.17 -9.59 25.66
C MET A 120 2.56 -10.86 26.43
N LYS A 121 1.72 -11.34 27.36
CA LYS A 121 1.92 -12.59 28.13
C LYS A 121 3.33 -12.72 28.74
N GLY A 122 3.88 -11.61 29.26
CA GLY A 122 5.18 -11.57 29.93
C GLY A 122 6.36 -11.11 29.06
N TYR A 123 6.19 -10.95 27.74
CA TYR A 123 7.22 -10.38 26.88
C TYR A 123 7.24 -8.84 26.99
N ARG A 124 8.43 -8.25 27.07
CA ARG A 124 8.63 -6.79 27.07
C ARG A 124 9.45 -6.39 25.85
N HIS A 125 8.84 -5.59 24.97
CA HIS A 125 9.58 -5.02 23.85
C HIS A 125 10.66 -4.05 24.35
N PRO A 126 11.88 -4.11 23.79
CA PRO A 126 12.95 -3.20 24.16
C PRO A 126 12.54 -1.75 23.88
N ILE A 127 12.92 -0.84 24.79
CA ILE A 127 12.52 0.57 24.77
C ILE A 127 12.94 1.25 23.45
N TRP A 128 14.10 0.90 22.90
CA TRP A 128 14.57 1.45 21.64
C TRP A 128 13.64 1.14 20.45
N LEU A 129 13.00 -0.04 20.43
CA LEU A 129 12.03 -0.40 19.40
C LEU A 129 10.74 0.42 19.52
N GLN A 130 10.32 0.72 20.76
CA GLN A 130 9.16 1.59 21.00
C GLN A 130 9.45 3.02 20.57
N VAL A 131 10.64 3.54 20.90
CA VAL A 131 11.06 4.89 20.48
C VAL A 131 11.15 4.98 18.95
N ALA A 132 11.77 4.00 18.30
CA ALA A 132 11.83 3.94 16.84
C ALA A 132 10.44 3.87 16.20
N GLY A 133 9.53 3.05 16.75
CA GLY A 133 8.16 2.97 16.26
C GLY A 133 7.38 4.29 16.41
N TRP A 134 7.54 5.00 17.54
CA TRP A 134 6.93 6.32 17.73
C TRP A 134 7.52 7.39 16.79
N LEU A 135 8.82 7.30 16.49
CA LEU A 135 9.46 8.16 15.50
C LEU A 135 8.86 7.92 14.10
N VAL A 136 8.65 6.65 13.73
CA VAL A 136 7.97 6.30 12.46
C VAL A 136 6.53 6.84 12.45
N VAL A 137 5.77 6.69 13.53
CA VAL A 137 4.43 7.29 13.64
C VAL A 137 4.47 8.79 13.41
N ALA A 138 5.41 9.51 14.02
CA ALA A 138 5.54 10.96 13.85
C ALA A 138 5.86 11.32 12.39
N ALA A 139 6.82 10.61 11.77
CA ALA A 139 7.18 10.83 10.37
C ALA A 139 6.02 10.55 9.41
N MET A 140 5.31 9.44 9.61
CA MET A 140 4.14 9.09 8.81
C MET A 140 2.97 10.06 9.00
N SER A 141 2.76 10.54 10.23
CA SER A 141 1.72 11.55 10.51
C SER A 141 2.03 12.86 9.79
N TRP A 142 3.29 13.30 9.80
CA TRP A 142 3.73 14.48 9.05
C TRP A 142 3.49 14.31 7.55
N MET A 143 3.91 13.19 6.97
CA MET A 143 3.68 12.89 5.55
C MET A 143 2.19 12.79 5.21
N GLY A 144 1.39 12.20 6.09
CA GLY A 144 -0.06 12.10 5.93
C GLY A 144 -0.73 13.46 5.86
N ILE A 145 -0.36 14.39 6.76
CA ILE A 145 -0.87 15.78 6.75
C ILE A 145 -0.50 16.48 5.44
N ALA A 146 0.75 16.36 4.99
CA ALA A 146 1.20 16.96 3.74
C ALA A 146 0.41 16.46 2.51
N ILE A 147 0.13 15.16 2.44
CA ILE A 147 -0.67 14.56 1.36
C ILE A 147 -2.11 15.09 1.39
N ILE A 148 -2.70 15.25 2.57
CA ILE A 148 -4.06 15.77 2.73
C ILE A 148 -4.11 17.24 2.28
N GLU A 149 -3.15 18.06 2.68
CA GLU A 149 -3.04 19.45 2.25
C GLU A 149 -2.90 19.57 0.74
N GLU A 150 -2.05 18.75 0.12
CA GLU A 150 -1.87 18.73 -1.33
C GLU A 150 -3.15 18.27 -2.06
N THR A 151 -3.79 17.21 -1.56
CA THR A 151 -5.05 16.70 -2.11
C THR A 151 -6.16 17.73 -2.01
N TRP A 152 -6.24 18.45 -0.88
CA TRP A 152 -7.21 19.52 -0.67
C TRP A 152 -6.98 20.69 -1.63
N ARG A 153 -5.73 21.14 -1.79
CA ARG A 153 -5.39 22.21 -2.75
C ARG A 153 -5.75 21.85 -4.19
N ASN A 154 -5.53 20.60 -4.60
CA ASN A 154 -5.87 20.12 -5.96
C ASN A 154 -7.38 19.92 -6.19
N LEU A 155 -8.19 19.81 -5.14
CA LEU A 155 -9.65 19.67 -5.23
C LEU A 155 -10.38 21.03 -5.32
N PHE A 156 -9.75 22.10 -4.82
CA PHE A 156 -10.30 23.47 -4.78
C PHE A 156 -9.60 24.44 -5.75
N ALA A 157 -8.73 23.94 -6.63
CA ALA A 157 -8.11 24.67 -7.74
C ALA A 157 -8.71 24.22 -9.07
#